data_AF-A0A0R2Q404-F1
#
_entry.id   AF-A0A0R2Q404-F1
#
_cell.length_a   1.000
_cell.length_b   1.000
_cell.length_c   1.000
_cell.angle_alpha   90.00
_cell.angle_beta   90.00
_cell.angle_gamma   90.00
#
_symmetry.space_group_name_H-M   'P 1'
#
loop_
_entity.id
_entity.type
_entity.pdbx_description
1 polymer ?
#
loop_
_entity_poly.entity_id
_entity_poly.type
_entity_poly.pdbx_seq_one_letter_code
_entity_poly.pdbx_strand_id
1 'polypeptide(L)'
;MAENADHFPSDLDGFGWHGTMNYNGFMRPIWGWLSNKAEVEKAFFGVPVSIPRFTAGEMVSAMKEFSSTIPWRNFVSSMLLLDSHDTARFRNVVGKDSKRHIAGMGLLLTYPGVPSIYAGDELGVEGQWGEDGRRTIDWSGQSWDHDFLSEVKKLIKIRRQSHALAQGGLRWILIEDDLLVFERESKREKLLVVVSRSAQRIKLDGIAEVKQRLYGPDLKGQIYKSDGACLGIYRLS
;
A
#
# COMPACT_ATOMS: atom_id res chain seq x y z
N MET A 1 -20.23 -0.88 2.22
CA MET A 1 -19.08 -0.06 1.80
C MET A 1 -19.58 0.80 0.67
N ALA A 2 -19.31 2.10 0.74
CA ALA A 2 -19.80 3.08 -0.23
C ALA A 2 -18.61 3.76 -0.93
N GLU A 3 -18.82 4.22 -2.17
CA GLU A 3 -17.91 5.16 -2.80
C GLU A 3 -18.12 6.54 -2.17
N ASN A 4 -17.26 6.93 -1.23
CA ASN A 4 -17.24 8.27 -0.65
C ASN A 4 -15.82 8.83 -0.80
N ALA A 5 -15.54 9.35 -1.99
CA ALA A 5 -14.24 9.89 -2.39
C ALA A 5 -13.97 11.30 -1.85
N ASP A 6 -14.97 11.98 -1.30
CA ASP A 6 -14.87 13.36 -0.78
C ASP A 6 -14.54 13.41 0.72
N HIS A 7 -14.69 12.27 1.42
CA HIS A 7 -14.43 12.10 2.86
C HIS A 7 -15.19 13.10 3.73
N PHE A 8 -16.46 12.79 3.98
CA PHE A 8 -17.24 13.42 5.05
C PHE A 8 -17.20 12.52 6.29
N PRO A 9 -16.49 12.89 7.39
CA PRO A 9 -16.35 12.02 8.56
C PRO A 9 -17.67 11.57 9.18
N SER A 10 -18.71 12.41 9.11
CA SER A 10 -20.07 12.10 9.57
C SER A 10 -20.68 10.88 8.88
N ASP A 11 -20.32 10.61 7.62
CA ASP A 11 -20.82 9.44 6.90
C ASP A 11 -20.21 8.13 7.41
N LEU A 12 -19.13 8.23 8.19
CA LEU A 12 -18.33 7.11 8.73
C LEU A 12 -18.26 7.14 10.25
N ASP A 13 -19.13 7.89 10.93
CA ASP A 13 -19.20 8.01 12.39
C ASP A 13 -19.74 6.74 13.09
N GLY A 14 -20.18 5.77 12.27
CA GLY A 14 -20.71 4.49 12.70
C GLY A 14 -22.23 4.45 12.92
N PHE A 15 -22.94 5.54 12.63
CA PHE A 15 -24.36 5.54 12.31
C PHE A 15 -24.61 5.58 10.79
N GLY A 16 -23.64 6.09 10.02
CA GLY A 16 -23.61 6.00 8.56
C GLY A 16 -23.07 4.67 8.02
N TRP A 17 -22.24 4.76 6.98
CA TRP A 17 -21.65 3.60 6.30
C TRP A 17 -20.63 2.87 7.17
N HIS A 18 -20.57 1.54 7.04
CA HIS A 18 -19.56 0.71 7.70
C HIS A 18 -18.11 0.98 7.24
N GLY A 19 -17.92 1.62 6.08
CA GLY A 19 -16.61 1.90 5.50
C GLY A 19 -16.73 2.50 4.11
N THR A 20 -15.65 3.10 3.62
CA THR A 20 -15.57 3.77 2.31
C THR A 20 -14.55 3.10 1.38
N MET A 21 -14.62 3.38 0.09
CA MET A 21 -13.48 3.27 -0.83
C MET A 21 -12.45 4.35 -0.46
N ASN A 22 -11.33 3.94 0.12
CA ASN A 22 -10.39 4.86 0.77
C ASN A 22 -9.45 5.58 -0.23
N TYR A 23 -10.02 6.41 -1.10
CA TYR A 23 -9.26 7.23 -2.03
C TYR A 23 -8.40 8.29 -1.31
N ASN A 24 -8.96 8.96 -0.29
CA ASN A 24 -8.29 10.08 0.40
C ASN A 24 -7.25 9.66 1.44
N GLY A 25 -7.57 8.65 2.26
CA GLY A 25 -6.72 8.20 3.34
C GLY A 25 -5.77 7.07 2.97
N PHE A 26 -5.76 6.60 1.72
CA PHE A 26 -4.86 5.53 1.30
C PHE A 26 -4.35 5.72 -0.13
N MET A 27 -5.23 5.72 -1.15
CA MET A 27 -4.80 5.70 -2.55
C MET A 27 -4.03 6.97 -2.96
N ARG A 28 -4.63 8.16 -2.77
CA ARG A 28 -4.04 9.47 -3.14
C ARG A 28 -2.69 9.72 -2.47
N PRO A 29 -2.54 9.54 -1.13
CA PRO A 29 -1.24 9.70 -0.47
C PRO A 29 -0.18 8.73 -1.01
N ILE A 30 -0.55 7.46 -1.25
CA ILE A 30 0.38 6.45 -1.77
C ILE A 30 0.80 6.77 -3.21
N TRP A 31 -0.12 7.25 -4.06
CA TRP A 31 0.24 7.75 -5.39
C TRP A 31 1.25 8.88 -5.30
N GLY A 32 0.99 9.86 -4.42
CA GLY A 32 1.90 10.99 -4.27
C GLY A 32 3.30 10.59 -3.81
N TRP A 33 3.41 9.57 -2.96
CA TRP A 33 4.70 9.06 -2.48
C TRP A 33 5.39 8.10 -3.46
N LEU A 34 4.68 7.11 -4.00
CA LEU A 34 5.29 6.04 -4.81
C LEU A 34 5.37 6.35 -6.30
N SER A 35 4.67 7.38 -6.80
CA SER A 35 4.70 7.75 -8.21
C SER A 35 6.12 7.82 -8.76
N ASN A 36 6.32 7.42 -10.00
CA ASN A 36 7.63 7.43 -10.65
C ASN A 36 7.43 7.52 -12.14
N LYS A 37 7.85 8.63 -12.77
CA LYS A 37 7.70 8.87 -14.22
C LYS A 37 6.32 8.38 -14.73
N ALA A 38 5.27 8.85 -14.07
CA ALA A 38 3.93 8.30 -14.24
C ALA A 38 3.46 8.44 -15.70
N GLU A 39 3.01 7.34 -16.31
CA GLU A 39 2.51 7.29 -17.69
C GLU A 39 0.99 7.41 -17.69
N VAL A 40 0.49 8.61 -17.37
CA VAL A 40 -0.93 8.90 -17.16
C VAL A 40 -1.30 10.27 -17.74
N GLU A 41 -2.23 10.32 -18.69
CA GLU A 41 -2.64 11.57 -19.35
C GLU A 41 -3.50 12.49 -18.46
N LYS A 42 -4.32 11.89 -17.58
CA LYS A 42 -5.20 12.60 -16.63
C LYS A 42 -4.84 12.20 -15.20
N ALA A 43 -3.63 12.59 -14.81
CA ALA A 43 -2.88 11.96 -13.73
C ALA A 43 -3.53 12.07 -12.34
N PHE A 44 -4.37 13.07 -12.09
CA PHE A 44 -5.01 13.27 -10.79
C PHE A 44 -6.54 13.38 -10.93
N PHE A 45 -7.22 12.24 -10.95
CA PHE A 45 -8.69 12.15 -10.97
C PHE A 45 -9.34 12.90 -12.13
N GLY A 46 -8.85 12.69 -13.35
CA GLY A 46 -9.40 13.35 -14.53
C GLY A 46 -8.84 14.76 -14.78
N VAL A 47 -8.15 15.36 -13.81
CA VAL A 47 -7.49 16.65 -13.97
C VAL A 47 -6.19 16.46 -14.77
N PRO A 48 -5.94 17.27 -15.82
CA PRO A 48 -4.77 17.15 -16.69
C PRO A 48 -3.52 17.78 -16.05
N VAL A 49 -3.23 17.41 -14.80
CA VAL A 49 -2.03 17.82 -14.07
C VAL A 49 -1.29 16.57 -13.61
N SER A 50 0.02 16.70 -13.39
CA SER A 50 0.84 15.63 -12.85
C SER A 50 0.39 15.20 -11.45
N ILE A 51 0.62 13.94 -11.09
CA ILE A 51 0.43 13.45 -9.73
C ILE A 51 1.32 14.28 -8.79
N PRO A 52 0.78 14.86 -7.69
CA PRO A 52 1.57 15.55 -6.69
C PRO A 52 2.71 14.69 -6.14
N ARG A 53 3.82 15.28 -5.74
CA ARG A 53 4.95 14.56 -5.14
C ARG A 53 4.93 14.77 -3.63
N PHE A 54 4.92 13.67 -2.88
CA PHE A 54 4.93 13.69 -1.42
C PHE A 54 6.18 13.02 -0.85
N THR A 55 6.62 13.46 0.33
CA THR A 55 7.49 12.68 1.23
C THR A 55 6.67 11.59 1.93
N ALA A 56 7.33 10.61 2.56
CA ALA A 56 6.60 9.63 3.38
C ALA A 56 5.90 10.32 4.58
N GLY A 57 6.47 11.41 5.09
CA GLY A 57 5.89 12.23 6.15
C GLY A 57 4.55 12.85 5.76
N GLU A 58 4.49 13.45 4.57
CA GLU A 58 3.24 14.02 4.01
C GLU A 58 2.20 12.92 3.74
N MET A 59 2.64 11.79 3.18
CA MET A 59 1.76 10.63 2.97
C MET A 59 1.16 10.15 4.30
N VAL A 60 1.99 9.89 5.31
CA VAL A 60 1.53 9.41 6.63
C VAL A 60 0.66 10.45 7.32
N SER A 61 0.94 11.74 7.16
CA SER A 61 0.11 12.82 7.71
C SER A 61 -1.30 12.79 7.15
N ALA A 62 -1.45 12.64 5.82
CA ALA A 62 -2.77 12.49 5.19
C ALA A 62 -3.50 11.21 5.64
N MET A 63 -2.78 10.09 5.77
CA MET A 63 -3.36 8.84 6.28
C MET A 63 -3.82 8.97 7.73
N LYS A 64 -3.04 9.68 8.57
CA LYS A 64 -3.40 9.96 9.98
C LYS A 64 -4.64 10.85 10.05
N GLU A 65 -4.69 11.93 9.28
CA GLU A 65 -5.83 12.85 9.23
C GLU A 65 -7.14 12.13 8.87
N PHE A 66 -7.09 11.26 7.86
CA PHE A 66 -8.24 10.42 7.54
C PHE A 66 -8.63 9.52 8.73
N SER A 67 -7.66 8.79 9.29
CA SER A 67 -7.93 7.80 10.35
C SER A 67 -8.38 8.41 11.68
N SER A 68 -7.98 9.63 12.02
CA SER A 68 -8.31 10.29 13.30
C SER A 68 -9.75 10.80 13.35
N THR A 69 -10.37 11.00 12.18
CA THR A 69 -11.72 11.57 12.06
C THR A 69 -12.83 10.53 12.12
N ILE A 70 -12.51 9.24 12.11
CA ILE A 70 -13.50 8.15 12.05
C ILE A 70 -13.23 7.09 13.14
N PRO A 71 -14.26 6.39 13.65
CA PRO A 71 -14.05 5.30 14.60
C PRO A 71 -13.23 4.16 14.00
N TRP A 72 -12.43 3.51 14.86
CA TRP A 72 -11.58 2.37 14.46
C TRP A 72 -12.33 1.30 13.67
N ARG A 73 -13.57 0.98 14.07
CA ARG A 73 -14.40 -0.02 13.39
C ARG A 73 -14.67 0.34 11.91
N ASN A 74 -14.93 1.61 11.62
CA ASN A 74 -15.18 2.10 10.26
C ASN A 74 -13.88 2.17 9.46
N PHE A 75 -12.79 2.57 10.11
CA PHE A 75 -11.47 2.61 9.51
C PHE A 75 -11.01 1.22 9.03
N VAL A 76 -11.06 0.19 9.88
CA VAL A 76 -10.63 -1.17 9.50
C VAL A 76 -11.59 -1.89 8.56
N SER A 77 -12.83 -1.43 8.46
CA SER A 77 -13.83 -1.92 7.49
C SER A 77 -13.82 -1.17 6.16
N SER A 78 -13.01 -0.10 6.03
CA SER A 78 -12.85 0.62 4.78
C SER A 78 -11.99 -0.15 3.78
N MET A 79 -12.34 -0.02 2.50
CA MET A 79 -11.63 -0.67 1.40
C MET A 79 -10.37 0.12 1.07
N LEU A 80 -9.22 -0.55 1.17
CA LEU A 80 -7.95 -0.03 0.67
C LEU A 80 -7.81 -0.44 -0.79
N LEU A 81 -7.32 0.47 -1.62
CA LEU A 81 -7.16 0.27 -3.04
C LEU A 81 -5.96 1.09 -3.54
N LEU A 82 -5.22 0.53 -4.50
CA LEU A 82 -4.17 1.26 -5.19
C LEU A 82 -4.70 1.97 -6.44
N ASP A 83 -5.82 1.51 -6.98
CA ASP A 83 -6.50 2.03 -8.15
C ASP A 83 -7.90 1.40 -8.25
N SER A 84 -8.62 1.73 -9.31
CA SER A 84 -9.96 1.24 -9.61
C SER A 84 -10.32 1.50 -11.07
N HIS A 85 -11.53 1.10 -11.45
CA HIS A 85 -12.13 1.44 -12.74
C HIS A 85 -12.31 2.95 -13.03
N ASP A 86 -12.17 3.84 -12.04
CA ASP A 86 -12.31 5.30 -12.19
C ASP A 86 -10.96 6.04 -12.12
N THR A 87 -9.86 5.30 -12.01
CA THR A 87 -8.51 5.86 -11.91
C THR A 87 -7.57 5.22 -12.94
N ALA A 88 -6.39 5.80 -13.10
CA ALA A 88 -5.30 5.12 -13.78
C ALA A 88 -4.94 3.82 -13.07
N ARG A 89 -4.38 2.85 -13.80
CA ARG A 89 -3.75 1.68 -13.21
C ARG A 89 -2.52 2.11 -12.41
N PHE A 90 -2.33 1.54 -11.23
CA PHE A 90 -1.19 1.85 -10.37
C PHE A 90 0.14 1.45 -11.03
N ARG A 91 0.14 0.43 -11.90
CA ARG A 91 1.29 0.08 -12.76
C ARG A 91 1.79 1.27 -13.58
N ASN A 92 0.89 2.09 -14.11
CA ASN A 92 1.23 3.31 -14.87
C ASN A 92 1.69 4.45 -13.95
N VAL A 93 1.08 4.58 -12.77
CA VAL A 93 1.43 5.60 -11.76
C VAL A 93 2.89 5.47 -11.31
N VAL A 94 3.37 4.23 -11.17
CA VAL A 94 4.76 3.94 -10.80
C VAL A 94 5.69 3.80 -12.03
N GLY A 95 5.22 4.16 -13.23
CA GLY A 95 6.03 4.14 -14.45
C GLY A 95 6.54 2.74 -14.79
N LYS A 96 5.69 1.73 -14.55
CA LYS A 96 5.97 0.30 -14.78
C LYS A 96 7.11 -0.27 -13.94
N ASP A 97 7.55 0.47 -12.92
CA ASP A 97 8.52 -0.01 -11.94
C ASP A 97 7.87 -1.09 -11.06
N SER A 98 8.17 -2.36 -11.36
CA SER A 98 7.62 -3.51 -10.64
C SER A 98 8.00 -3.51 -9.16
N LYS A 99 9.16 -2.97 -8.78
CA LYS A 99 9.59 -2.91 -7.38
C LYS A 99 8.76 -1.89 -6.59
N ARG A 100 8.47 -0.73 -7.18
CA ARG A 100 7.55 0.26 -6.60
C ARG A 100 6.12 -0.26 -6.55
N HIS A 101 5.70 -1.02 -7.56
CA HIS A 101 4.40 -1.68 -7.54
C HIS A 101 4.32 -2.68 -6.38
N ILE A 102 5.35 -3.51 -6.16
CA ILE A 102 5.43 -4.41 -4.99
C ILE A 102 5.43 -3.63 -3.67
N ALA A 103 6.11 -2.49 -3.58
CA ALA A 103 6.05 -1.64 -2.38
C ALA A 103 4.61 -1.16 -2.09
N GLY A 104 3.86 -0.76 -3.12
CA GLY A 104 2.44 -0.41 -3.01
C GLY A 104 1.56 -1.59 -2.58
N MET A 105 1.74 -2.76 -3.21
CA MET A 105 1.05 -4.01 -2.81
C MET A 105 1.39 -4.41 -1.37
N GLY A 106 2.63 -4.15 -0.96
CA GLY A 106 3.09 -4.30 0.42
C GLY A 106 2.27 -3.46 1.39
N LEU A 107 2.16 -2.14 1.14
CA LEU A 107 1.32 -1.26 1.94
C LEU A 107 -0.14 -1.72 1.95
N LEU A 108 -0.70 -2.06 0.79
CA LEU A 108 -2.08 -2.55 0.65
C LEU A 108 -2.34 -3.76 1.55
N LEU A 109 -1.42 -4.72 1.56
CA LEU A 109 -1.58 -5.97 2.30
C LEU A 109 -1.11 -5.91 3.75
N THR A 110 -0.41 -4.84 4.16
CA THR A 110 0.12 -4.69 5.53
C THR A 110 -0.46 -3.54 6.32
N TYR A 111 -1.26 -2.66 5.71
CA TYR A 111 -2.00 -1.60 6.41
C TYR A 111 -3.35 -2.11 6.97
N PRO A 112 -3.91 -1.49 8.04
CA PRO A 112 -5.26 -1.80 8.54
C PRO A 112 -6.33 -1.38 7.52
N GLY A 113 -7.35 -2.22 7.34
CA GLY A 113 -8.37 -2.04 6.31
C GLY A 113 -8.62 -3.33 5.53
N VAL A 114 -9.57 -3.28 4.59
CA VAL A 114 -9.91 -4.39 3.70
C VAL A 114 -9.18 -4.17 2.37
N PRO A 115 -8.07 -4.88 2.09
CA PRO A 115 -7.36 -4.72 0.83
C PRO A 115 -8.22 -5.20 -0.35
N SER A 116 -8.28 -4.38 -1.38
CA SER A 116 -8.90 -4.68 -2.67
C SER A 116 -7.86 -4.50 -3.77
N ILE A 117 -7.74 -5.53 -4.61
CA ILE A 117 -6.86 -5.55 -5.78
C ILE A 117 -7.78 -5.42 -6.99
N TYR A 118 -7.55 -4.43 -7.85
CA TYR A 118 -8.35 -4.27 -9.06
C TYR A 118 -7.93 -5.33 -10.08
N ALA A 119 -8.90 -6.00 -10.70
CA ALA A 119 -8.64 -7.18 -11.52
C ALA A 119 -7.62 -6.88 -12.62
N GLY A 120 -6.50 -7.61 -12.61
CA GLY A 120 -5.39 -7.44 -13.55
C GLY A 120 -4.17 -6.74 -12.96
N ASP A 121 -4.27 -6.06 -11.81
CA ASP A 121 -3.11 -5.42 -11.19
C ASP A 121 -2.09 -6.48 -10.74
N GLU A 122 -2.57 -7.60 -10.20
CA GLU A 122 -1.76 -8.75 -9.82
C GLU A 122 -1.05 -9.40 -11.01
N LEU A 123 -1.52 -9.12 -12.23
CA LEU A 123 -0.96 -9.59 -13.51
C LEU A 123 -0.06 -8.54 -14.17
N GLY A 124 0.01 -7.33 -13.61
CA GLY A 124 0.77 -6.21 -14.17
C GLY A 124 0.07 -5.49 -15.33
N VAL A 125 -1.27 -5.58 -15.44
CA VAL A 125 -2.04 -4.90 -16.48
C VAL A 125 -1.82 -3.38 -16.41
N GLU A 126 -1.58 -2.78 -17.57
CA GLU A 126 -1.38 -1.35 -17.76
C GLU A 126 -2.70 -0.66 -18.18
N GLY A 127 -2.81 0.64 -17.93
CA GLY A 127 -3.94 1.48 -18.33
C GLY A 127 -3.83 2.90 -17.79
N GLN A 128 -3.94 3.89 -18.68
CA GLN A 128 -3.67 5.29 -18.35
C GLN A 128 -4.79 5.97 -17.57
N TRP A 129 -6.05 5.86 -17.99
CA TRP A 129 -7.26 6.31 -17.30
C TRP A 129 -8.50 5.99 -18.16
N GLY A 130 -9.72 6.08 -17.59
CA GLY A 130 -10.97 5.88 -18.33
C GLY A 130 -11.05 4.49 -18.95
N GLU A 131 -11.48 4.41 -20.22
CA GLU A 131 -11.58 3.13 -20.94
C GLU A 131 -10.24 2.40 -21.06
N ASP A 132 -9.13 3.13 -21.11
CA ASP A 132 -7.80 2.51 -21.12
C ASP A 132 -7.44 1.87 -19.76
N GLY A 133 -8.00 2.35 -18.65
CA GLY A 133 -7.89 1.70 -17.35
C GLY A 133 -8.68 0.38 -17.25
N ARG A 134 -9.66 0.19 -18.14
CA ARG A 134 -10.65 -0.90 -18.13
C ARG A 134 -10.36 -1.98 -19.18
N ARG A 135 -9.09 -2.11 -19.61
CA ARG A 135 -8.66 -3.13 -20.57
C ARG A 135 -9.07 -4.53 -20.16
N THR A 136 -9.42 -5.34 -21.15
CA THR A 136 -9.72 -6.76 -20.98
C THR A 136 -8.47 -7.54 -20.58
N ILE A 137 -8.62 -8.53 -19.71
CA ILE A 137 -7.55 -9.46 -19.35
C ILE A 137 -7.39 -10.50 -20.47
N ASP A 138 -6.17 -10.66 -20.96
CA ASP A 138 -5.80 -11.77 -21.84
C ASP A 138 -5.63 -13.05 -21.00
N TRP A 139 -6.67 -13.88 -21.00
CA TRP A 139 -6.70 -15.13 -20.24
C TRP A 139 -5.87 -16.27 -20.85
N SER A 140 -5.19 -16.05 -21.98
CA SER A 140 -4.18 -17.00 -22.45
C SER A 140 -2.93 -17.02 -21.56
N GLY A 141 -2.74 -15.98 -20.75
CA GLY A 141 -1.64 -15.88 -19.78
C GLY A 141 -0.30 -15.45 -20.37
N GLN A 142 -0.24 -15.19 -21.68
CA GLN A 142 1.00 -14.82 -22.37
C GLN A 142 1.49 -13.42 -22.01
N SER A 143 0.57 -12.49 -21.75
CA SER A 143 0.86 -11.11 -21.41
C SER A 143 1.03 -10.85 -19.89
N TRP A 144 0.92 -11.89 -19.05
CA TRP A 144 0.98 -11.73 -17.60
C TRP A 144 2.43 -11.58 -17.12
N ASP A 145 2.62 -10.69 -16.14
CA ASP A 145 3.86 -10.60 -15.36
C ASP A 145 3.86 -11.70 -14.28
N HIS A 146 4.28 -12.91 -14.65
CA HIS A 146 4.24 -14.10 -13.78
C HIS A 146 5.12 -13.98 -12.53
N ASP A 147 6.26 -13.29 -12.64
CA ASP A 147 7.14 -13.03 -11.51
C ASP A 147 6.44 -12.09 -10.51
N PHE A 148 5.84 -10.99 -11.00
CA PHE A 148 5.06 -10.09 -10.16
C PHE A 148 3.86 -10.81 -9.50
N LEU A 149 3.12 -11.62 -10.26
CA LEU A 149 2.01 -12.42 -9.71
C LEU A 149 2.48 -13.36 -8.60
N SER A 150 3.64 -13.99 -8.75
CA SER A 150 4.26 -14.85 -7.73
C SER A 150 4.54 -14.08 -6.45
N GLU A 151 5.08 -12.86 -6.57
CA GLU A 151 5.32 -11.98 -5.42
C GLU A 151 4.02 -11.54 -4.74
N VAL A 152 2.99 -11.12 -5.49
CA VAL A 152 1.67 -10.76 -4.94
C VAL A 152 1.05 -11.95 -4.19
N LYS A 153 1.12 -13.17 -4.74
CA LYS A 153 0.64 -14.39 -4.07
C LYS A 153 1.35 -14.64 -2.74
N LYS A 154 2.67 -14.40 -2.65
CA LYS A 154 3.43 -14.52 -1.39
C LYS A 154 2.93 -13.52 -0.35
N LEU A 155 2.70 -12.27 -0.73
CA LEU A 155 2.19 -11.23 0.18
C LEU A 155 0.78 -11.54 0.68
N ILE A 156 -0.11 -12.00 -0.21
CA ILE A 156 -1.47 -12.45 0.17
C ILE A 156 -1.39 -13.60 1.17
N LYS A 157 -0.50 -14.58 0.94
CA LYS A 157 -0.29 -15.70 1.87
C LYS A 157 0.18 -15.20 3.23
N ILE A 158 1.13 -14.27 3.28
CA ILE A 158 1.61 -13.67 4.54
C ILE A 158 0.46 -13.01 5.30
N ARG A 159 -0.35 -12.16 4.64
CA ARG A 159 -1.50 -11.52 5.27
C ARG A 159 -2.51 -12.54 5.82
N ARG A 160 -2.85 -13.56 5.03
CA ARG A 160 -3.83 -14.60 5.43
C ARG A 160 -3.38 -15.42 6.64
N GLN A 161 -2.06 -15.55 6.85
CA GLN A 161 -1.48 -16.32 7.94
C GLN A 161 -1.13 -15.45 9.17
N SER A 162 -1.34 -14.14 9.10
CA SER A 162 -0.92 -13.18 10.11
C SER A 162 -2.13 -12.57 10.83
N HIS A 163 -2.23 -12.85 12.14
CA HIS A 163 -3.26 -12.25 12.99
C HIS A 163 -3.07 -10.73 13.19
N ALA A 164 -1.83 -10.24 13.28
CA ALA A 164 -1.51 -8.81 13.37
C ALA A 164 -1.84 -8.05 12.09
N LEU A 165 -1.58 -8.60 10.91
CA LEU A 165 -1.98 -7.92 9.66
C LEU A 165 -3.51 -7.87 9.52
N ALA A 166 -4.20 -8.95 9.90
CA ALA A 166 -5.65 -9.05 9.80
C ALA A 166 -6.42 -8.22 10.85
N GLN A 167 -5.95 -8.20 12.11
CA GLN A 167 -6.72 -7.66 13.26
C GLN A 167 -5.90 -6.75 14.17
N GLY A 168 -4.59 -6.65 13.96
CA GLY A 168 -3.70 -5.89 14.83
C GLY A 168 -3.79 -4.38 14.63
N GLY A 169 -3.36 -3.65 15.65
CA GLY A 169 -3.13 -2.21 15.57
C GLY A 169 -1.94 -1.87 14.67
N LEU A 170 -1.67 -0.58 14.53
CA LEU A 170 -0.54 -0.05 13.78
C LEU A 170 0.22 0.96 14.64
N ARG A 171 1.55 0.89 14.63
CA ARG A 171 2.44 1.86 15.27
C ARG A 171 3.53 2.30 14.31
N TRP A 172 3.59 3.58 13.98
CA TRP A 172 4.69 4.16 13.20
C TRP A 172 5.98 4.16 14.03
N ILE A 173 7.08 3.65 13.47
CA ILE A 173 8.39 3.54 14.15
C ILE A 173 9.37 4.57 13.59
N LEU A 174 9.47 4.65 12.26
CA LEU A 174 10.35 5.58 11.57
C LEU A 174 9.67 6.08 10.29
N ILE A 175 9.79 7.38 10.03
CA ILE A 175 9.28 8.02 8.83
C ILE A 175 10.35 8.97 8.33
N GLU A 176 11.00 8.61 7.23
CA GLU A 176 11.94 9.42 6.47
C GLU A 176 11.35 9.64 5.07
N ASP A 177 11.84 10.62 4.30
CA ASP A 177 11.22 11.00 3.03
C ASP A 177 10.98 9.82 2.06
N ASP A 178 11.92 8.86 2.04
CA ASP A 178 11.92 7.70 1.14
C ASP A 178 11.75 6.34 1.84
N LEU A 179 11.55 6.34 3.16
CA LEU A 179 11.52 5.14 3.98
C LEU A 179 10.44 5.24 5.06
N LEU A 180 9.67 4.17 5.19
CA LEU A 180 8.60 4.04 6.17
C LEU A 180 8.79 2.74 6.93
N VAL A 181 8.79 2.81 8.26
CA VAL A 181 8.83 1.64 9.14
C VAL A 181 7.68 1.71 10.13
N PHE A 182 6.92 0.63 10.21
CA PHE A 182 5.83 0.51 11.18
C PHE A 182 5.68 -0.91 11.69
N GLU A 183 5.07 -1.04 12.86
CA GLU A 183 4.68 -2.31 13.42
C GLU A 183 3.20 -2.57 13.23
N ARG A 184 2.87 -3.85 13.01
CA ARG A 184 1.53 -4.38 13.17
C ARG A 184 1.54 -5.33 14.35
N GLU A 185 0.70 -5.07 15.34
CA GLU A 185 0.72 -5.82 16.60
C GLU A 185 -0.68 -6.26 17.01
N SER A 186 -0.77 -7.50 17.46
CA SER A 186 -1.93 -8.07 18.12
C SER A 186 -1.48 -8.88 19.34
N LYS A 187 -2.42 -9.37 20.14
CA LYS A 187 -2.11 -10.25 21.30
C LYS A 187 -1.35 -11.54 20.93
N ARG A 188 -1.32 -11.93 19.65
CA ARG A 188 -0.74 -13.21 19.20
C ARG A 188 0.59 -13.06 18.46
N GLU A 189 0.86 -11.89 17.90
CA GLU A 189 2.03 -11.67 17.06
C GLU A 189 2.31 -10.19 16.87
N LYS A 190 3.59 -9.89 16.63
CA LYS A 190 4.11 -8.58 16.27
C LYS A 190 4.94 -8.71 15.00
N LEU A 191 4.67 -7.84 14.03
CA LEU A 191 5.42 -7.74 12.79
C LEU A 191 6.01 -6.35 12.63
N LEU A 192 7.22 -6.29 12.11
CA LEU A 192 7.84 -5.08 11.58
C LEU A 192 7.67 -5.07 10.06
N VAL A 193 7.23 -3.94 9.53
CA VAL A 193 7.11 -3.69 8.09
C VAL A 193 8.00 -2.52 7.74
N VAL A 194 8.82 -2.70 6.71
CA VAL A 194 9.74 -1.69 6.16
C VAL A 194 9.37 -1.50 4.69
N VAL A 195 9.11 -0.26 4.28
CA VAL A 195 8.78 0.08 2.89
C VAL A 195 9.69 1.22 2.45
N SER A 196 10.36 1.06 1.32
CA SER A 196 11.18 2.11 0.72
C SER A 196 10.81 2.33 -0.75
N ARG A 197 11.00 3.56 -1.22
CA ARG A 197 10.86 3.91 -2.66
C ARG A 197 12.19 4.16 -3.37
N SER A 198 13.30 4.11 -2.64
CA SER A 198 14.67 4.26 -3.11
C SER A 198 15.60 3.29 -2.38
N ALA A 199 16.87 3.22 -2.79
CA ALA A 199 17.87 2.42 -2.10
C ALA A 199 18.08 2.93 -0.67
N GLN A 200 18.20 2.02 0.29
CA GLN A 200 18.29 2.35 1.71
C GLN A 200 19.40 1.56 2.39
N ARG A 201 20.10 2.21 3.31
CA ARG A 201 20.97 1.56 4.28
C ARG A 201 20.80 2.26 5.63
N ILE A 202 20.09 1.62 6.54
CA ILE A 202 19.74 2.23 7.82
C ILE A 202 19.81 1.23 8.96
N LYS A 203 20.16 1.72 10.15
CA LYS A 203 20.07 0.97 11.39
C LYS A 203 18.73 1.28 12.05
N LEU A 204 17.95 0.24 12.33
CA LEU A 204 16.65 0.36 12.99
C LEU A 204 16.81 0.13 14.49
N ASP A 205 17.10 1.19 15.23
CA ASP A 205 17.27 1.11 16.69
C ASP A 205 15.91 0.94 17.41
N GLY A 206 15.93 0.30 18.58
CA GLY A 206 14.75 0.19 19.45
C GLY A 206 13.68 -0.81 18.99
N ILE A 207 13.93 -1.58 17.93
CA ILE A 207 13.06 -2.69 17.52
C ILE A 207 13.34 -3.95 18.35
N ALA A 208 12.30 -4.76 18.58
CA ALA A 208 12.47 -6.08 19.17
C ALA A 208 13.24 -7.02 18.24
N GLU A 209 13.69 -8.15 18.78
CA GLU A 209 14.49 -9.13 18.04
C GLU A 209 13.69 -9.73 16.86
N VAL A 210 14.32 -9.83 15.69
CA VAL A 210 13.72 -10.47 14.52
C VAL A 210 13.79 -11.99 14.67
N LYS A 211 12.65 -12.63 14.96
CA LYS A 211 12.52 -14.09 15.02
C LYS A 211 12.51 -14.73 13.64
N GLN A 212 11.90 -14.08 12.65
CA GLN A 212 11.76 -14.65 11.31
C GLN A 212 11.60 -13.56 10.25
N ARG A 213 12.32 -13.70 9.13
CA ARG A 213 12.03 -12.94 7.91
C ARG A 213 10.90 -13.61 7.14
N LEU A 214 9.83 -12.86 6.87
CA LEU A 214 8.69 -13.33 6.08
C LEU A 214 8.80 -12.91 4.61
N TYR A 215 9.33 -11.72 4.35
CA TYR A 215 9.49 -11.17 3.00
C TYR A 215 10.64 -10.17 2.94
N GLY A 216 11.25 -10.01 1.76
CA GLY A 216 12.20 -8.94 1.49
C GLY A 216 13.66 -9.22 1.86
N PRO A 217 14.49 -8.17 1.96
CA PRO A 217 15.93 -8.29 2.22
C PRO A 217 16.21 -8.76 3.66
N ASP A 218 17.46 -9.14 3.92
CA ASP A 218 17.91 -9.48 5.26
C ASP A 218 17.94 -8.22 6.16
N LEU A 219 17.48 -8.38 7.41
CA LEU A 219 17.63 -7.40 8.50
C LEU A 219 18.58 -8.00 9.54
N LYS A 220 19.90 -7.85 9.31
CA LYS A 220 20.96 -8.44 10.16
C LYS A 220 21.57 -7.37 11.05
N GLY A 221 21.68 -7.65 12.36
CA GLY A 221 22.22 -6.68 13.32
C GLY A 221 21.44 -5.36 13.32
N GLN A 222 20.13 -5.41 13.08
CA GLN A 222 19.23 -4.25 12.92
C GLN A 222 19.56 -3.35 11.70
N ILE A 223 20.44 -3.78 10.80
CA ILE A 223 20.74 -3.03 9.58
C ILE A 223 19.85 -3.53 8.44
N TYR A 224 19.01 -2.64 7.94
CA TYR A 224 18.22 -2.83 6.73
C TYR A 224 19.00 -2.31 5.53
N LYS A 225 19.13 -3.14 4.48
CA LYS A 225 19.75 -2.73 3.21
C LYS A 225 18.86 -3.13 2.03
N SER A 226 18.64 -2.19 1.12
CA SER A 226 17.97 -2.41 -0.16
C SER A 226 18.63 -1.58 -1.26
N ASP A 227 18.66 -2.11 -2.48
CA ASP A 227 19.30 -1.45 -3.63
C ASP A 227 18.30 -0.66 -4.51
N GLY A 228 17.07 -0.44 -4.01
CA GLY A 228 16.01 0.28 -4.70
C GLY A 228 14.70 0.24 -3.90
N ALA A 229 13.57 0.56 -4.54
CA ALA A 229 12.26 0.39 -3.92
C ALA A 229 12.07 -1.05 -3.42
N CYS A 230 11.60 -1.21 -2.19
CA CYS A 230 11.59 -2.51 -1.54
C CYS A 230 10.55 -2.58 -0.42
N LEU A 231 10.18 -3.83 -0.08
CA LEU A 231 9.33 -4.19 1.04
C LEU A 231 10.06 -5.23 1.88
N GLY A 232 10.11 -5.03 3.19
CA GLY A 232 10.57 -6.01 4.17
C GLY A 232 9.46 -6.30 5.18
N ILE A 233 9.25 -7.57 5.50
CA ILE A 233 8.29 -8.01 6.53
C ILE A 233 8.98 -9.01 7.45
N TYR A 234 9.00 -8.69 8.74
CA TYR A 234 9.72 -9.45 9.76
C TYR A 234 8.81 -9.74 10.94
N ARG A 235 8.83 -10.97 11.44
CA ARG A 235 8.19 -11.34 12.71
C ARG A 235 9.15 -11.01 13.86
N LEU A 236 8.65 -10.26 14.83
CA LEU A 236 9.39 -9.85 16.01
C LEU A 236 9.14 -10.80 17.20
N SER A 237 9.98 -10.68 18.23
CA SER A 237 9.91 -11.49 19.44
C SER A 237 8.73 -11.19 20.35
#